data_AF-A0A428YNK2-F1
#
_entry.id   AF-A0A428YNK2-F1
#
_cell.length_a   1.000
_cell.length_b   1.000
_cell.length_c   1.000
_cell.angle_alpha   90.00
_cell.angle_beta   90.00
_cell.angle_gamma   90.00
#
_symmetry.space_group_name_H-M   'P 1'
#
loop_
_entity.id
_entity.type
_entity.pdbx_description
1 polymer ?
#
loop_
_entity_poly.entity_id
_entity_poly.type
_entity_poly.pdbx_seq_one_letter_code
_entity_poly.pdbx_strand_id
1 'polypeptide(L)'
;MVDDMRYGGQPLADRAAELREWITTGQARDLRVAAGLSQAMAAQDCEVAASTVHRWERGNRLPRGRNLVAYHSFLAHLVKRERPGGERDAE
;
A
#
# COMPACT_ATOMS: atom_id res chain seq x y z
N MET A 1 1.56 -4.58 32.17
CA MET A 1 2.94 -4.94 31.80
C MET A 1 3.09 -4.53 30.35
N VAL A 2 3.71 -3.37 30.13
CA VAL A 2 3.94 -2.79 28.80
C VAL A 2 5.22 -3.42 28.23
N ASP A 3 5.16 -3.91 26.98
CA ASP A 3 6.24 -3.93 25.96
C ASP A 3 5.68 -4.70 24.74
N ASP A 4 5.17 -4.03 23.70
CA ASP A 4 5.99 -3.49 22.61
C ASP A 4 7.02 -4.49 22.05
N MET A 5 6.56 -5.69 21.69
CA MET A 5 7.33 -6.55 20.77
C MET A 5 7.19 -6.02 19.34
N ARG A 6 7.72 -4.82 19.09
CA ARG A 6 8.03 -4.29 17.76
C ARG A 6 9.21 -5.05 17.17
N TYR A 7 8.97 -6.28 16.75
CA TYR A 7 9.87 -6.99 15.84
C TYR A 7 9.46 -6.72 14.40
N GLY A 8 10.13 -5.78 13.74
CA GLY A 8 10.40 -5.79 12.28
C GLY A 8 9.25 -5.78 11.28
N GLY A 9 7.98 -5.85 11.70
CA GLY A 9 6.83 -5.87 10.80
C GLY A 9 5.60 -5.31 11.49
N GLN A 10 5.05 -4.21 10.96
CA GLN A 10 3.77 -3.67 11.44
C GLN A 10 2.72 -4.80 11.57
N PRO A 11 1.98 -4.89 12.69
CA PRO A 11 0.88 -5.82 12.88
C PRO A 11 -0.07 -5.85 11.67
N LEU A 12 -0.61 -7.03 11.35
CA LEU A 12 -1.55 -7.20 10.22
C LEU A 12 -2.79 -6.29 10.37
N ALA A 13 -3.23 -6.07 11.61
CA ALA A 13 -4.33 -5.17 11.92
C ALA A 13 -4.02 -3.71 11.54
N ASP A 14 -2.80 -3.23 11.80
CA ASP A 14 -2.39 -1.87 11.45
C ASP A 14 -2.31 -1.70 9.93
N ARG A 15 -1.73 -2.69 9.23
CA ARG A 15 -1.71 -2.70 7.76
C ARG A 15 -3.11 -2.70 7.16
N ALA A 16 -4.03 -3.43 7.80
CA ALA A 16 -5.43 -3.49 7.38
C ALA A 16 -6.14 -2.14 7.56
N ALA A 17 -5.92 -1.49 8.71
CA ALA A 17 -6.49 -0.18 9.01
C ALA A 17 -5.96 0.90 8.06
N GLU A 18 -4.64 0.96 7.86
CA GLU A 18 -3.99 1.91 6.96
C GLU A 18 -4.41 1.69 5.50
N LEU A 19 -4.43 0.43 5.03
CA LEU A 19 -4.89 0.14 3.67
C LEU A 19 -6.37 0.51 3.47
N ARG A 20 -7.21 0.24 4.47
CA ARG A 20 -8.62 0.64 4.42
C ARG A 20 -8.74 2.15 4.33
N GLU A 21 -8.01 2.89 5.15
CA GLU A 21 -7.99 4.35 5.12
C GLU A 21 -7.63 4.85 3.71
N TRP A 22 -6.50 4.40 3.15
CA TRP A 22 -6.06 4.78 1.81
C TRP A 22 -7.08 4.47 0.72
N ILE A 23 -7.78 3.33 0.82
CA ILE A 23 -8.85 2.99 -0.11
C ILE A 23 -10.04 3.93 0.05
N THR A 24 -10.48 4.18 1.29
CA THR A 24 -11.68 5.00 1.55
C THR A 24 -11.49 6.47 1.24
N THR A 25 -10.28 7.00 1.37
CA THR A 25 -9.95 8.40 1.02
C THR A 25 -9.59 8.59 -0.45
N GLY A 26 -9.43 7.50 -1.21
CA GLY A 26 -8.95 7.54 -2.60
C GLY A 26 -7.42 7.58 -2.74
N GLN A 27 -6.69 7.78 -1.64
CA GLN A 27 -5.23 7.88 -1.63
C GLN A 27 -4.52 6.67 -2.26
N ALA A 28 -5.08 5.46 -2.14
CA ALA A 28 -4.51 4.27 -2.78
C ALA A 28 -4.39 4.43 -4.31
N ARG A 29 -5.43 4.99 -4.94
CA ARG A 29 -5.42 5.28 -6.38
C ARG A 29 -4.43 6.40 -6.68
N ASP A 30 -4.42 7.45 -5.89
CA ASP A 30 -3.58 8.62 -6.12
C ASP A 30 -2.10 8.28 -6.03
N LEU A 31 -1.68 7.50 -5.03
CA LEU A 31 -0.32 6.97 -4.90
C LEU A 31 0.10 6.17 -6.14
N ARG A 32 -0.77 5.28 -6.63
CA ARG A 32 -0.50 4.50 -7.84
C ARG A 32 -0.34 5.40 -9.07
N VAL A 33 -1.24 6.37 -9.25
CA VAL A 33 -1.25 7.28 -10.41
C VAL A 33 -0.05 8.23 -10.38
N ALA A 34 0.31 8.77 -9.21
CA ALA A 34 1.49 9.60 -9.01
C ALA A 34 2.78 8.85 -9.40
N ALA A 35 2.84 7.55 -9.09
CA ALA A 35 3.93 6.67 -9.53
C ALA A 35 3.88 6.29 -11.03
N GLY A 36 2.91 6.79 -11.80
CA GLY A 36 2.76 6.49 -13.23
C GLY A 36 2.28 5.07 -13.55
N LEU A 37 1.78 4.34 -12.56
CA LEU A 37 1.42 2.92 -12.71
C LEU A 37 -0.05 2.76 -13.11
N SER A 38 -0.33 1.83 -14.04
CA SER A 38 -1.71 1.44 -14.36
C SER A 38 -2.26 0.44 -13.33
N GLN A 39 -3.58 0.26 -13.28
CA GLN A 39 -4.20 -0.78 -12.45
C GLN A 39 -3.73 -2.19 -12.83
N ALA A 40 -3.41 -2.43 -14.11
CA ALA A 40 -2.90 -3.72 -14.58
C ALA A 40 -1.49 -4.02 -14.08
N MET A 41 -0.61 -3.00 -14.03
CA MET A 41 0.74 -3.15 -13.50
C MET A 41 0.70 -3.43 -12.00
N ALA A 42 -0.06 -2.64 -11.23
CA ALA A 42 -0.24 -2.88 -9.80
C ALA A 42 -0.84 -4.27 -9.51
N ALA A 43 -1.76 -4.72 -10.36
CA ALA A 43 -2.36 -6.06 -10.25
C ALA A 43 -1.36 -7.18 -10.54
N GLN A 44 -0.44 -6.98 -11.50
CA GLN A 44 0.63 -7.93 -11.81
C GLN A 44 1.58 -8.10 -10.61
N ASP A 45 2.04 -7.00 -10.00
CA ASP A 45 2.86 -7.03 -8.78
C ASP A 45 2.16 -7.71 -7.60
N CYS A 46 0.82 -7.57 -7.52
CA CYS A 46 0.03 -8.18 -6.46
C CYS A 46 -0.51 -9.58 -6.81
N GLU A 47 -0.18 -10.12 -7.99
CA GLU A 47 -0.67 -11.40 -8.51
C GLU A 47 -2.21 -11.53 -8.49
N VAL A 48 -2.92 -10.48 -8.90
CA VAL A 48 -4.39 -10.45 -9.02
C VAL A 48 -4.83 -9.93 -10.40
N ALA A 49 -6.12 -10.03 -10.70
CA ALA A 49 -6.67 -9.41 -11.92
C ALA A 49 -6.79 -7.88 -11.76
N ALA A 50 -6.60 -7.11 -12.85
CA ALA A 50 -6.76 -5.66 -12.86
C ALA A 50 -8.14 -5.19 -12.35
N SER A 51 -9.20 -5.96 -12.67
CA SER A 51 -10.56 -5.71 -12.18
C SER A 51 -10.69 -5.83 -10.65
N THR A 52 -9.79 -6.57 -10.00
CA THR A 52 -9.73 -6.69 -8.54
C THR A 52 -9.18 -5.40 -7.93
N VAL A 53 -8.06 -4.88 -8.45
CA VAL A 53 -7.50 -3.59 -8.03
C VAL A 53 -8.50 -2.46 -8.27
N HIS A 54 -9.18 -2.46 -9.42
CA HIS A 54 -10.24 -1.50 -9.70
C HIS A 54 -11.34 -1.50 -8.62
N ARG A 55 -11.85 -2.68 -8.21
CA ARG A 55 -12.86 -2.78 -7.16
C ARG A 55 -12.34 -2.36 -5.80
N TRP A 56 -11.06 -2.59 -5.52
CA TRP A 56 -10.42 -2.12 -4.28
C TRP A 56 -10.35 -0.61 -4.23
N GLU A 57 -9.79 0.04 -5.26
CA GLU A 57 -9.64 1.51 -5.31
C GLU A 57 -10.98 2.25 -5.32
N ARG A 58 -12.06 1.61 -5.77
CA ARG A 58 -13.42 2.17 -5.70
C ARG A 58 -14.11 1.96 -4.35
N GLY A 59 -13.49 1.24 -3.42
CA GLY A 59 -14.09 0.87 -2.14
C GLY A 59 -15.19 -0.21 -2.23
N ASN A 60 -15.47 -0.75 -3.43
CA ASN A 60 -16.49 -1.77 -3.64
C ASN A 60 -16.16 -3.09 -2.92
N ARG A 61 -14.87 -3.37 -2.72
CA ARG A 61 -14.38 -4.52 -1.97
C ARG A 61 -13.08 -4.14 -1.27
N LEU A 62 -12.84 -4.65 -0.07
CA LEU A 62 -11.54 -4.52 0.58
C LEU A 62 -10.66 -5.77 0.37
N PRO A 63 -9.34 -5.60 0.17
CA PRO A 63 -8.38 -6.70 0.22
C PRO A 63 -8.45 -7.46 1.54
N ARG A 64 -8.19 -8.77 1.51
CA ARG A 64 -8.15 -9.64 2.70
C ARG A 64 -7.02 -10.64 2.60
N GLY A 65 -6.59 -11.20 3.73
CA GLY A 65 -5.56 -12.25 3.79
C GLY A 65 -4.27 -11.83 3.08
N ARG A 66 -3.74 -12.71 2.20
CA ARG A 66 -2.53 -12.45 1.41
C ARG A 66 -2.62 -11.16 0.58
N ASN A 67 -3.78 -10.89 -0.03
CA ASN A 67 -3.94 -9.73 -0.91
C ASN A 67 -3.88 -8.40 -0.16
N LEU A 68 -4.29 -8.40 1.11
CA LEU A 68 -4.14 -7.23 1.98
C LEU A 68 -2.67 -6.92 2.18
N VAL A 69 -1.87 -7.93 2.52
CA VAL A 69 -0.42 -7.76 2.71
C VAL A 69 0.26 -7.32 1.41
N ALA A 70 -0.06 -7.96 0.28
CA ALA A 70 0.53 -7.64 -1.01
C ALA A 70 0.23 -6.19 -1.44
N TYR A 71 -1.05 -5.79 -1.42
CA TYR A 71 -1.44 -4.47 -1.89
C TYR A 71 -1.01 -3.36 -0.94
N HIS A 72 -1.06 -3.59 0.38
CA HIS A 72 -0.49 -2.66 1.37
C HIS A 72 1.01 -2.46 1.16
N SER A 73 1.77 -3.56 0.99
CA SER A 73 3.23 -3.49 0.82
C SER A 73 3.60 -2.75 -0.48
N PHE A 74 2.86 -3.00 -1.56
CA PHE A 74 3.01 -2.28 -2.82
C PHE A 74 2.84 -0.76 -2.64
N LEU A 75 1.72 -0.33 -2.05
CA LEU A 75 1.44 1.10 -1.82
C LEU A 75 2.43 1.74 -0.83
N ALA A 76 2.78 1.04 0.25
CA ALA A 76 3.75 1.51 1.23
C ALA A 76 5.14 1.73 0.60
N HIS A 77 5.52 0.92 -0.38
CA HIS A 77 6.75 1.13 -1.15
C HIS A 77 6.68 2.41 -2.00
N LEU A 78 5.53 2.71 -2.61
CA LEU A 78 5.34 3.97 -3.35
C LEU A 78 5.44 5.19 -2.43
N VAL A 79 4.80 5.15 -1.25
CA VAL A 79 4.90 6.22 -0.23
C VAL A 79 6.34 6.50 0.17
N LYS A 80 7.17 5.44 0.33
CA LYS A 80 8.59 5.61 0.66
C LYS A 80 9.38 6.28 -0.47
N ARG A 81 9.05 6.00 -1.72
CA ARG A 81 9.69 6.62 -2.90
C ARG A 81 9.32 8.09 -3.08
N GLU A 82 8.09 8.44 -2.74
CA GLU A 82 7.55 9.81 -2.81
C GLU A 82 8.10 10.75 -1.72
N ARG A 83 8.91 10.25 -0.76
CA ARG A 83 9.62 11.07 0.25
C ARG A 83 11.06 11.37 -0.19
N PRO A 84 11.33 12.42 -0.97
CA PRO A 84 12.70 12.88 -1.20
C PRO A 84 13.18 13.73 -0.01
N GLY A 85 14.17 13.23 0.74
CA GLY A 85 14.87 14.01 1.77
C GLY A 85 15.58 13.17 2.84
N GLY A 86 16.79 12.69 2.53
CA GLY A 86 17.74 12.13 3.51
C GLY A 86 19.03 11.71 2.81
N GLU A 87 20.11 12.46 3.05
CA GLU A 87 21.45 12.38 2.44
C GLU A 87 21.53 12.42 0.89
N ARG A 88 21.72 13.63 0.37
CA ARG A 88 22.81 13.83 -0.58
C ARG A 88 24.08 13.88 0.26
N ASP A 89 25.02 13.00 -0.01
CA ASP A 89 26.42 13.18 0.39
C ASP A 89 26.83 14.62 0.07
N ALA A 90 26.99 15.42 1.11
CA ALA A 90 27.66 16.71 1.05
C ALA A 90 29.04 16.47 1.65
N GLU A 91 29.97 16.25 0.72
CA GLU A 91 31.42 16.48 0.74
C GLU A 91 32.11 16.73 2.09
#